data_AF-A0A353EI03-F1
#
_entry.id   AF-A0A353EI03-F1
#
_cell.length_a   1.000
_cell.length_b   1.000
_cell.length_c   1.000
_cell.angle_alpha   90.00
_cell.angle_beta   90.00
_cell.angle_gamma   90.00
#
_symmetry.space_group_name_H-M   'P 1'
#
loop_
_entity.id
_entity.type
_entity.pdbx_description
1 polymer ?
#
loop_
_entity_poly.entity_id
_entity_poly.type
_entity_poly.pdbx_seq_one_letter_code
_entity_poly.pdbx_strand_id
1 'polypeptide(L)'
;KANQQEYDEIEAEERAKDPNFGRYPSLEYDPTTKSWKSKEGLIYGQGSKHGNRVEHVLAHTKPDPKKPIHSVFNVDKDKVLDLVDQAWSKRKGEASKVSGADVYIAAMKKVVGTQGERRIKIVVAAGTKEIITAHPTF
;
A
#
# COMPACT_ATOMS: atom_id res chain seq x y z
N LYS A 1 -6.52 9.66 -19.89
CA LYS A 1 -6.72 9.96 -18.45
C LYS A 1 -8.08 9.38 -18.11
N ALA A 2 -8.17 8.32 -17.32
CA ALA A 2 -9.48 7.86 -16.84
C ALA A 2 -10.06 8.96 -15.96
N ASN A 3 -11.33 9.26 -16.15
CA ASN A 3 -11.96 10.43 -15.57
C ASN A 3 -12.24 10.13 -14.08
N GLN A 4 -12.09 11.11 -13.19
CA GLN A 4 -12.28 10.90 -11.74
C GLN A 4 -13.67 10.34 -11.42
N GLN A 5 -14.69 10.72 -12.19
CA GLN A 5 -16.06 10.25 -12.04
C GLN A 5 -16.23 8.75 -12.34
N GLU A 6 -15.51 8.21 -13.31
CA GLU A 6 -15.48 6.78 -13.65
C GLU A 6 -14.83 5.97 -12.52
N TYR A 7 -13.78 6.53 -11.89
CA TYR A 7 -13.20 5.92 -10.69
C TYR A 7 -14.16 5.95 -9.50
N ASP A 8 -14.84 7.07 -9.29
CA ASP A 8 -15.79 7.24 -8.20
C ASP A 8 -17.01 6.31 -8.39
N GLU A 9 -17.47 6.11 -9.64
CA GLU A 9 -18.54 5.17 -10.00
C GLU A 9 -18.11 3.71 -9.81
N ILE A 10 -16.90 3.33 -10.24
CA ILE A 10 -16.34 1.99 -9.99
C ILE A 10 -16.16 1.76 -8.48
N GLU A 11 -15.66 2.75 -7.73
CA GLU A 11 -15.52 2.65 -6.28
C GLU A 11 -16.88 2.47 -5.60
N ALA A 12 -17.91 3.21 -6.03
CA ALA A 12 -19.26 3.08 -5.52
C ALA A 12 -19.88 1.71 -5.85
N GLU A 13 -19.66 1.19 -7.06
CA GLU A 13 -20.10 -0.15 -7.43
C GLU A 13 -19.40 -1.26 -6.63
N GLU A 14 -18.08 -1.19 -6.49
CA GLU A 14 -17.31 -2.18 -5.72
C GLU A 14 -17.66 -2.09 -4.23
N ARG A 15 -17.91 -0.88 -3.70
CA ARG A 15 -18.44 -0.66 -2.35
C ARG A 15 -19.82 -1.27 -2.14
N ALA A 16 -20.67 -1.27 -3.18
CA ALA A 16 -21.98 -1.90 -3.12
C ALA A 16 -21.91 -3.44 -3.19
N LYS A 17 -20.85 -4.00 -3.79
CA LYS A 17 -20.66 -5.45 -3.98
C LYS A 17 -19.90 -6.12 -2.83
N ASP A 18 -19.04 -5.40 -2.13
CA ASP A 18 -18.29 -5.91 -0.98
C ASP A 18 -18.65 -5.11 0.29
N PRO A 19 -19.41 -5.71 1.25
CA PRO A 19 -19.75 -5.05 2.51
C PRO A 19 -18.53 -4.74 3.40
N ASN A 20 -17.34 -5.25 3.07
CA ASN A 20 -16.07 -4.92 3.71
C ASN A 20 -15.22 -3.93 2.89
N PHE A 21 -15.72 -3.41 1.76
CA PHE A 21 -15.00 -2.41 0.98
C PHE A 21 -14.74 -1.15 1.80
N GLY A 22 -13.48 -0.72 1.87
CA GLY A 22 -13.05 0.38 2.73
C GLY A 22 -12.99 0.05 4.23
N ARG A 23 -13.36 -1.18 4.62
CA ARG A 23 -13.19 -1.72 5.98
C ARG A 23 -11.93 -2.56 6.02
N TYR A 24 -10.81 -1.91 6.34
CA TYR A 24 -9.54 -2.58 6.56
C TYR A 24 -9.40 -2.87 8.05
N PRO A 25 -9.67 -4.11 8.52
CA PRO A 25 -9.76 -4.39 9.96
C PRO A 25 -8.45 -4.16 10.71
N SER A 26 -7.33 -4.10 10.00
CA SER A 26 -6.00 -3.79 10.54
C SER A 26 -5.67 -2.30 10.59
N LEU A 27 -6.53 -1.44 10.05
CA LEU A 27 -6.34 0.00 10.03
C LEU A 27 -7.45 0.73 10.78
N GLU A 28 -7.07 1.79 11.47
CA GLU A 28 -7.99 2.74 12.10
C GLU A 28 -8.33 3.86 11.10
N TYR A 29 -9.61 4.13 10.86
CA TYR A 29 -10.03 5.21 9.96
C TYR A 29 -10.14 6.53 10.72
N ASP A 30 -9.45 7.56 10.21
CA ASP A 30 -9.58 8.95 10.65
C ASP A 30 -10.57 9.69 9.72
N PRO A 31 -11.77 10.06 10.20
CA PRO A 31 -12.77 10.75 9.39
C PRO A 31 -12.41 12.22 9.11
N THR A 32 -11.55 12.85 9.92
CA THR A 32 -11.15 14.25 9.75
C THR A 32 -10.23 14.39 8.54
N THR A 33 -9.26 13.49 8.40
CA THR A 33 -8.32 13.49 7.28
C THR A 33 -8.72 12.53 6.16
N LYS A 34 -9.81 11.77 6.35
CA LYS A 34 -10.25 10.68 5.47
C LYS A 34 -9.10 9.71 5.17
N SER A 35 -8.32 9.35 6.17
CA SER A 35 -7.15 8.48 6.02
C SER A 35 -7.27 7.25 6.90
N TRP A 36 -6.42 6.26 6.66
CA TRP A 36 -6.33 5.09 7.52
C TRP A 36 -4.95 5.03 8.17
N LYS A 37 -4.89 4.62 9.42
CA LYS A 37 -3.65 4.49 10.18
C LYS A 37 -3.42 3.05 10.60
N SER A 38 -2.24 2.52 10.34
CA SER A 38 -1.86 1.19 10.82
C SER A 38 -1.37 1.23 12.27
N LYS A 39 -1.26 0.05 12.90
CA LYS A 39 -0.82 -0.08 14.30
C LYS A 39 0.58 0.50 14.54
N GLU A 40 1.50 0.31 13.59
CA GLU A 40 2.87 0.82 13.69
C GLU A 40 3.01 2.25 13.12
N GLY A 41 1.87 2.85 12.75
CA GLY A 41 1.72 4.28 12.49
C GLY A 41 1.93 4.72 11.05
N LEU A 42 1.90 3.82 10.06
CA LEU A 42 1.78 4.23 8.66
C LEU A 42 0.43 4.89 8.43
N ILE A 43 0.43 5.95 7.62
CA ILE A 43 -0.77 6.71 7.28
C ILE A 43 -1.06 6.51 5.80
N TYR A 44 -2.24 5.99 5.49
CA TYR A 44 -2.76 5.76 4.16
C TYR A 44 -3.74 6.88 3.83
N GLY A 45 -3.25 7.90 3.15
CA GLY A 45 -4.05 9.05 2.74
C GLY A 45 -4.90 8.79 1.50
N GLN A 46 -5.61 9.85 1.10
CA GLN A 46 -6.29 9.93 -0.20
C GLN A 46 -5.30 10.17 -1.35
N GLY A 47 -5.80 10.04 -2.58
CA GLY A 47 -5.07 10.27 -3.82
C GLY A 47 -4.36 9.03 -4.36
N SER A 48 -3.69 9.22 -5.50
CA SER A 48 -3.24 8.21 -6.48
C SER A 48 -4.25 7.94 -7.59
N LYS A 49 -3.83 7.22 -8.63
CA LYS A 49 -4.73 6.75 -9.72
C LYS A 49 -5.79 5.74 -9.25
N HIS A 50 -5.72 5.29 -7.99
CA HIS A 50 -6.60 4.29 -7.40
C HIS A 50 -7.58 4.91 -6.37
N GLY A 51 -7.69 6.24 -6.34
CA GLY A 51 -8.53 6.95 -5.36
C GLY A 51 -7.83 7.18 -4.02
N ASN A 52 -7.29 6.12 -3.40
CA ASN A 52 -6.58 6.21 -2.12
C ASN A 52 -5.31 5.34 -2.05
N ARG A 53 -4.51 5.53 -1.00
CA ARG A 53 -3.24 4.82 -0.82
C ARG A 53 -3.40 3.36 -0.39
N VAL A 54 -4.51 2.99 0.25
CA VAL A 54 -4.79 1.59 0.58
C VAL A 54 -4.98 0.81 -0.72
N GLU A 55 -5.86 1.28 -1.59
CA GLU A 55 -6.12 0.66 -2.89
C GLU A 55 -4.88 0.61 -3.77
N HIS A 56 -4.01 1.65 -3.70
CA HIS A 56 -2.73 1.61 -4.41
C HIS A 56 -1.81 0.48 -3.92
N VAL A 57 -1.70 0.29 -2.60
CA VAL A 57 -0.90 -0.82 -2.05
C VAL A 57 -1.54 -2.16 -2.40
N LEU A 58 -2.87 -2.28 -2.30
CA LEU A 58 -3.59 -3.51 -2.66
C LEU A 58 -3.53 -3.82 -4.16
N ALA A 59 -3.30 -2.84 -5.03
CA ALA A 59 -3.07 -3.07 -6.46
C ALA A 59 -1.81 -3.92 -6.70
N HIS A 60 -0.83 -3.90 -5.78
CA HIS A 60 0.33 -4.79 -5.81
C HIS A 60 0.01 -6.25 -5.41
N THR A 61 -1.25 -6.68 -5.45
CA THR A 61 -1.65 -8.10 -5.37
C THR A 61 -1.98 -8.70 -6.73
N LYS A 62 -2.02 -7.88 -7.78
CA LYS A 62 -2.37 -8.31 -9.13
C LYS A 62 -1.26 -7.90 -10.11
N PRO A 63 -0.81 -8.80 -11.01
CA PRO A 63 0.06 -8.40 -12.10
C PRO A 63 -0.60 -7.32 -12.96
N ASP A 64 0.17 -6.30 -13.34
CA ASP A 64 -0.24 -5.28 -14.32
C ASP A 64 0.59 -5.49 -15.60
N PRO A 65 0.03 -6.10 -16.66
CA PRO A 65 0.77 -6.39 -17.91
C PRO A 65 1.34 -5.14 -18.59
N LYS A 66 0.81 -3.95 -18.26
CA LYS A 66 1.29 -2.67 -18.79
C LYS A 66 2.51 -2.15 -18.04
N LYS A 67 2.92 -2.81 -16.94
CA LYS A 67 4.07 -2.46 -16.11
C LYS A 67 5.05 -3.64 -16.06
N PRO A 68 6.03 -3.71 -16.97
CA PRO A 68 6.97 -4.84 -17.02
C PRO A 68 7.83 -4.99 -15.75
N ILE A 69 8.02 -3.89 -14.99
CA ILE A 69 8.69 -3.91 -13.68
C ILE A 69 7.63 -3.65 -12.61
N HIS A 70 6.89 -4.70 -12.23
CA HIS A 70 5.90 -4.68 -11.16
C HIS A 70 6.03 -5.95 -10.34
N SER A 71 6.40 -5.82 -9.06
CA SER A 71 6.37 -6.94 -8.13
C SER A 71 5.00 -7.06 -7.46
N VAL A 72 4.64 -8.30 -7.19
CA VAL A 72 3.30 -8.68 -6.72
C VAL A 72 3.44 -9.46 -5.42
N PHE A 73 2.67 -9.08 -4.40
CA PHE A 73 2.59 -9.80 -3.13
C PHE A 73 2.11 -11.24 -3.36
N ASN A 74 2.69 -12.19 -2.62
CA ASN A 74 2.28 -13.60 -2.66
C ASN A 74 1.20 -13.94 -1.61
N VAL A 75 0.55 -12.94 -1.03
CA VAL A 75 -0.53 -13.10 -0.05
C VAL A 75 -1.80 -12.45 -0.57
N ASP A 76 -2.94 -12.91 -0.05
CA ASP A 76 -4.24 -12.34 -0.36
C ASP A 76 -4.35 -10.89 0.14
N LYS A 77 -5.24 -10.12 -0.49
CA LYS A 77 -5.47 -8.69 -0.22
C LYS A 77 -5.71 -8.39 1.27
N ASP A 78 -6.42 -9.28 1.96
CA ASP A 78 -6.76 -9.14 3.38
C ASP A 78 -5.53 -9.25 4.30
N LYS A 79 -4.39 -9.76 3.82
CA LYS A 79 -3.14 -9.89 4.58
C LYS A 79 -2.07 -8.87 4.21
N VAL A 80 -2.21 -8.17 3.10
CA VAL A 80 -1.16 -7.25 2.61
C VAL A 80 -0.89 -6.11 3.58
N LEU A 81 -1.94 -5.49 4.11
CA LEU A 81 -1.80 -4.31 4.99
C LEU A 81 -1.09 -4.67 6.30
N ASP A 82 -1.43 -5.82 6.89
CA ASP A 82 -0.72 -6.37 8.06
C ASP A 82 0.74 -6.67 7.77
N LEU A 83 1.03 -7.20 6.57
CA LEU A 83 2.38 -7.55 6.17
C LEU A 83 3.24 -6.29 5.95
N VAL A 84 2.66 -5.23 5.36
CA VAL A 84 3.32 -3.93 5.19
C VAL A 84 3.55 -3.26 6.54
N ASP A 85 2.60 -3.34 7.46
CA ASP A 85 2.77 -2.79 8.82
C ASP A 85 3.86 -3.53 9.61
N GLN A 86 3.92 -4.87 9.50
CA GLN A 86 5.03 -5.66 10.05
C GLN A 86 6.38 -5.33 9.41
N ALA A 87 6.40 -5.01 8.13
CA ALA A 87 7.61 -4.57 7.45
C ALA A 87 8.04 -3.18 7.93
N TRP A 88 7.07 -2.30 8.14
CA TRP A 88 7.29 -1.00 8.72
C TRP A 88 7.92 -1.10 10.11
N SER A 89 7.39 -1.90 11.04
CA SER A 89 8.01 -2.06 12.37
C SER A 89 9.42 -2.66 12.34
N LYS A 90 9.73 -3.46 11.31
CA LYS A 90 11.05 -4.09 11.11
C LYS A 90 12.01 -3.23 10.29
N ARG A 91 11.61 -2.06 9.79
CA ARG A 91 12.51 -1.18 9.04
C ARG A 91 13.71 -0.84 9.90
N LYS A 92 14.90 -1.05 9.37
CA LYS A 92 16.17 -0.76 10.04
C LYS A 92 16.97 0.22 9.19
N GLY A 93 17.79 1.01 9.85
CA GLY A 93 18.66 1.98 9.20
C GLY A 93 17.95 3.27 8.82
N GLU A 94 18.74 4.20 8.27
CA GLU A 94 18.24 5.46 7.74
C GLU A 94 17.52 5.24 6.41
N ALA A 95 16.49 6.06 6.17
CA ALA A 95 15.80 6.04 4.89
C ALA A 95 16.73 6.53 3.77
N SER A 96 16.68 5.89 2.60
CA SER A 96 17.22 6.51 1.40
C SER A 96 16.33 7.69 1.02
N LYS A 97 16.89 8.90 1.09
CA LYS A 97 16.21 10.14 0.72
C LYS A 97 16.19 10.27 -0.80
N VAL A 98 15.01 10.38 -1.37
CA VAL A 98 14.79 10.72 -2.79
C VAL A 98 13.91 11.96 -2.86
N SER A 99 13.88 12.65 -4.00
CA SER A 99 13.15 13.92 -4.13
C SER A 99 11.69 13.78 -3.66
N GLY A 100 11.36 14.37 -2.51
CA GLY A 100 10.04 14.34 -1.89
C GLY A 100 9.65 13.05 -1.15
N ALA A 101 10.52 12.03 -1.06
CA ALA A 101 10.17 10.77 -0.40
C ALA A 101 11.32 10.12 0.38
N ASP A 102 10.94 9.35 1.39
CA ASP A 102 11.81 8.48 2.16
C ASP A 102 11.54 7.03 1.76
N VAL A 103 12.61 6.31 1.40
CA VAL A 103 12.52 4.91 0.98
C VAL A 103 13.15 4.00 2.03
N TYR A 104 12.38 3.02 2.47
CA TYR A 104 12.82 1.96 3.38
C TYR A 104 12.76 0.61 2.68
N ILE A 105 13.71 -0.25 3.00
CA ILE A 105 13.75 -1.64 2.56
C ILE A 105 13.75 -2.52 3.81
N ALA A 106 12.64 -3.21 4.05
CA ALA A 106 12.47 -4.07 5.21
C ALA A 106 12.68 -5.54 4.81
N ALA A 107 13.64 -6.21 5.46
CA ALA A 107 13.89 -7.63 5.26
C ALA A 107 12.84 -8.48 5.99
N MET A 108 12.28 -9.45 5.26
CA MET A 108 11.24 -10.35 5.76
C MET A 108 11.80 -11.77 5.93
N LYS A 109 11.36 -12.47 6.97
CA LYS A 109 11.85 -13.84 7.27
C LYS A 109 11.33 -14.89 6.27
N LYS A 110 10.33 -14.54 5.47
CA LYS A 110 9.68 -15.40 4.47
C LYS A 110 9.68 -14.74 3.09
N VAL A 111 9.39 -15.53 2.06
CA VAL A 111 9.08 -15.00 0.73
C VAL A 111 7.76 -14.22 0.82
N VAL A 112 7.75 -13.02 0.25
CA VAL A 112 6.61 -12.08 0.29
C VAL A 112 6.15 -11.64 -1.10
N GLY A 113 6.92 -11.92 -2.15
CA GLY A 113 6.53 -11.69 -3.55
C GLY A 113 6.44 -12.98 -4.35
N THR A 114 5.71 -12.93 -5.46
CA THR A 114 5.43 -14.10 -6.32
C THR A 114 6.66 -14.61 -7.08
N GLN A 115 7.76 -13.85 -7.12
CA GLN A 115 8.99 -14.21 -7.83
C GLN A 115 10.14 -14.56 -6.86
N GLY A 116 9.85 -14.74 -5.57
CA GLY A 116 10.85 -15.08 -4.55
C GLY A 116 11.39 -13.89 -3.77
N GLU A 117 10.82 -12.70 -3.93
CA GLU A 117 11.20 -11.51 -3.17
C GLU A 117 11.05 -11.75 -1.66
N ARG A 118 12.05 -11.34 -0.88
CA ARG A 118 12.09 -11.50 0.59
C ARG A 118 12.17 -10.16 1.32
N ARG A 119 12.03 -9.05 0.60
CA ARG A 119 12.05 -7.70 1.16
C ARG A 119 10.80 -6.95 0.73
N ILE A 120 10.39 -5.96 1.51
CA ILE A 120 9.32 -5.04 1.15
C ILE A 120 9.93 -3.64 1.06
N LYS A 121 9.74 -3.00 -0.10
CA LYS A 121 10.03 -1.59 -0.28
C LYS A 121 8.84 -0.78 0.21
N ILE A 122 9.10 0.17 1.09
CA ILE A 122 8.10 1.09 1.63
C ILE A 122 8.56 2.50 1.28
N VAL A 123 7.71 3.25 0.57
CA VAL A 123 7.99 4.63 0.18
C VAL A 123 6.98 5.51 0.90
N VAL A 124 7.47 6.49 1.66
CA VAL A 124 6.64 7.47 2.37
C VAL A 124 7.01 8.89 1.93
N ALA A 125 6.12 9.87 2.10
CA ALA A 125 6.47 11.27 1.88
C ALA A 125 7.58 11.69 2.85
N ALA A 126 8.54 12.49 2.36
CA ALA A 126 9.79 12.76 3.08
C ALA A 126 9.54 13.30 4.50
N GLY A 127 10.17 12.69 5.50
CA GLY A 127 10.05 13.11 6.90
C GLY A 127 8.70 12.81 7.56
N THR A 128 7.81 12.06 6.90
CA THR A 128 6.47 11.73 7.41
C THR A 128 6.28 10.22 7.55
N LYS A 129 5.05 9.81 7.88
CA LYS A 129 4.59 8.41 7.85
C LYS A 129 3.53 8.17 6.76
N GLU A 130 3.32 9.14 5.87
CA GLU A 130 2.33 9.06 4.81
C GLU A 130 2.84 8.17 3.68
N ILE A 131 2.21 7.01 3.51
CA ILE A 131 2.63 6.03 2.51
C ILE A 131 2.28 6.49 1.10
N ILE A 132 3.26 6.37 0.20
CA ILE A 132 3.09 6.60 -1.24
C ILE A 132 2.78 5.27 -1.93
N THR A 133 3.58 4.24 -1.63
CA THR A 133 3.43 2.86 -2.12
C THR A 133 4.21 1.89 -1.23
N ALA A 134 3.83 0.62 -1.24
CA ALA A 134 4.63 -0.48 -0.75
C ALA A 134 4.44 -1.72 -1.63
N HIS A 135 5.55 -2.41 -1.90
CA HIS A 135 5.55 -3.60 -2.76
C HIS A 135 6.74 -4.52 -2.46
N PRO A 136 6.69 -5.81 -2.83
CA PRO A 136 7.83 -6.71 -2.69
C PRO A 136 9.05 -6.22 -3.49
N THR A 137 10.24 -6.61 -3.06
CA THR A 137 11.47 -6.35 -3.81
C THR A 137 12.51 -7.43 -3.48
N PHE A 138 13.36 -7.76 -4.45
CA PHE A 138 14.49 -8.64 -4.24
C PHE A 138 15.42 -8.05 -3.22
#